data_AF-A0A2K5TXR4-F1
#
_entry.id   AF-A0A2K5TXR4-F1
#
_cell.length_a   1.000
_cell.length_b   1.000
_cell.length_c   1.000
_cell.angle_alpha   90.00
_cell.angle_beta   90.00
_cell.angle_gamma   90.00
#
_symmetry.space_group_name_H-M   'P 1'
#
loop_
_entity.id
_entity.type
_entity.pdbx_description
1 polymer ?
#
loop_
_entity_poly.entity_id
_entity_poly.type
_entity_poly.pdbx_seq_one_letter_code
_entity_poly.pdbx_strand_id
1 'polypeptide(L)'
;MALPRLTGALRSFSNVTKQDNYNEEVADLKIKRSKLHEQGLDLGLTWKKIIKFLNEKLEKSKMQSINEDLKDILHAAKQIEVNCPFQKRRLDGKEEDEKMSRASDRFRGLR
;
A
#
# COMPACT_ATOMS: atom_id res chain seq x y z
N MET A 1 16.20 13.69 -18.68
CA MET A 1 16.33 15.12 -18.30
C MET A 1 17.69 15.66 -18.75
N ALA A 2 18.01 15.63 -20.06
CA ALA A 2 19.38 15.91 -20.54
C ALA A 2 19.52 17.27 -21.27
N LEU A 3 18.57 18.19 -21.08
CA LEU A 3 18.65 19.53 -21.65
C LEU A 3 19.44 20.46 -20.72
N PRO A 4 20.38 21.27 -21.23
CA PRO A 4 21.12 22.23 -20.42
C PRO A 4 20.15 23.30 -19.90
N ARG A 5 19.92 23.31 -18.59
CA ARG A 5 19.08 24.29 -17.90
C ARG A 5 19.96 25.16 -17.01
N LEU A 6 19.81 26.47 -17.12
CA LEU A 6 20.49 27.43 -16.24
C LEU A 6 20.24 27.12 -14.76
N THR A 7 19.00 26.75 -14.42
CA THR A 7 18.61 26.31 -13.06
C THR A 7 19.24 24.98 -12.65
N GLY A 8 19.61 24.13 -13.60
CA GLY A 8 20.40 22.91 -13.36
C GLY A 8 21.84 23.24 -13.00
N ALA A 9 22.50 24.09 -13.81
CA ALA A 9 23.88 24.50 -13.55
C ALA A 9 24.02 25.20 -12.19
N LEU A 10 23.15 26.18 -11.88
CA LEU A 10 23.14 26.86 -10.58
C LEU A 10 22.92 25.90 -9.40
N ARG A 11 22.09 24.87 -9.58
CA ARG A 11 21.86 23.83 -8.56
C ARG A 11 23.08 22.94 -8.38
N SER A 12 23.78 22.59 -9.46
CA SER A 12 25.02 21.79 -9.40
C SER A 12 26.17 22.53 -8.71
N PHE A 13 26.28 23.86 -8.87
CA PHE A 13 27.29 24.65 -8.16
C PHE A 13 27.04 24.76 -6.65
N SER A 14 25.77 24.89 -6.23
CA SER A 14 25.41 25.10 -4.82
C SER A 14 25.09 23.82 -4.03
N ASN A 15 24.66 22.73 -4.69
CA ASN A 15 24.20 21.49 -4.06
C ASN A 15 24.90 20.25 -4.67
N VAL A 16 26.24 20.23 -4.70
CA VAL A 16 27.05 19.11 -5.22
C VAL A 16 26.66 17.76 -4.58
N THR A 17 26.21 17.74 -3.33
CA THR A 17 25.83 16.51 -2.59
C THR A 17 24.40 16.01 -2.84
N LYS A 18 23.51 16.79 -3.48
CA LYS A 18 22.10 16.39 -3.67
C LYS A 18 21.80 15.85 -5.06
N GLN A 19 22.76 15.93 -5.98
CA GLN A 19 22.56 15.50 -7.37
C GLN A 19 22.47 13.97 -7.51
N ASP A 20 23.03 13.21 -6.56
CA ASP A 20 22.90 11.73 -6.50
C ASP A 20 21.74 11.26 -5.60
N ASN A 21 21.05 12.20 -4.93
CA ASN A 21 20.02 11.90 -3.95
C ASN A 21 18.67 11.50 -4.59
N TYR A 22 18.61 11.36 -5.92
CA TYR A 22 17.41 10.92 -6.65
C TYR A 22 17.14 9.42 -6.51
N ASN A 23 18.09 8.63 -5.98
CA ASN A 23 17.82 7.24 -5.58
C ASN A 23 16.80 7.16 -4.42
N GLU A 24 16.59 8.26 -3.69
CA GLU A 24 15.57 8.40 -2.66
C GLU A 24 14.14 8.43 -3.23
N GLU A 25 13.96 8.77 -4.52
CA GLU A 25 12.63 8.80 -5.15
C GLU A 25 11.95 7.42 -5.15
N VAL A 26 12.70 6.32 -5.30
CA VAL A 26 12.13 4.97 -5.27
C VAL A 26 11.72 4.57 -3.84
N ALA A 27 12.50 4.97 -2.84
CA ALA A 27 12.19 4.75 -1.42
C ALA A 27 10.97 5.58 -1.00
N ASP A 28 10.90 6.83 -1.43
CA ASP A 28 9.78 7.75 -1.21
C ASP A 28 8.50 7.27 -1.90
N LEU A 29 8.59 6.78 -3.14
CA LEU A 29 7.45 6.22 -3.85
C LEU A 29 6.94 4.95 -3.17
N LYS A 30 7.82 4.12 -2.60
CA LYS A 30 7.44 2.95 -1.81
C LYS A 30 6.71 3.35 -0.51
N ILE A 31 7.18 4.40 0.17
CA ILE A 31 6.52 4.95 1.36
C ILE A 31 5.16 5.55 1.00
N LYS A 32 5.07 6.35 -0.06
CA LYS A 32 3.81 6.96 -0.54
C LYS A 32 2.78 5.91 -0.94
N ARG A 33 3.18 4.86 -1.67
CA ARG A 33 2.31 3.72 -2.03
C ARG A 33 1.78 2.98 -0.80
N SER A 34 2.58 2.90 0.27
CA SER A 34 2.18 2.24 1.52
C SER A 34 1.11 3.04 2.28
N LYS A 35 1.20 4.38 2.27
CA LYS A 35 0.21 5.28 2.89
C LYS A 35 -1.10 5.36 2.11
N LEU A 36 -1.05 5.23 0.78
CA LEU A 36 -2.24 5.30 -0.09
C LEU A 36 -3.25 4.18 0.21
N HIS A 37 -2.79 2.97 0.56
CA HIS A 37 -3.68 1.87 0.96
C HIS A 37 -4.51 2.19 2.21
N GLU A 38 -3.93 2.93 3.17
CA GLU A 38 -4.64 3.33 4.40
C GLU A 38 -5.68 4.43 4.11
N GLN A 39 -5.46 5.23 3.06
CA GLN A 39 -6.39 6.28 2.61
C GLN A 39 -7.52 5.75 1.72
N GLY A 40 -7.41 4.54 1.17
CA GLY A 40 -8.44 3.92 0.32
C GLY A 40 -9.71 3.50 1.07
N LEU A 41 -9.72 3.58 2.41
CA LEU A 41 -10.85 3.21 3.25
C LEU A 41 -12.05 4.15 3.14
N ASP A 42 -11.90 5.33 2.52
CA ASP A 42 -12.96 6.35 2.40
C ASP A 42 -13.60 6.42 1.01
N LEU A 43 -13.52 5.33 0.21
CA LEU A 43 -14.38 5.24 -0.97
C LEU A 43 -15.83 5.16 -0.49
N GLY A 44 -16.60 6.23 -0.71
CA GLY A 44 -17.98 6.40 -0.23
C GLY A 44 -18.98 5.27 -0.58
N LEU A 45 -18.59 4.33 -1.45
CA LEU A 45 -19.25 3.06 -1.69
C LEU A 45 -18.56 1.90 -0.95
N THR A 46 -19.16 1.50 0.17
CA THR A 46 -18.77 0.25 0.85
C THR A 46 -19.44 -0.96 0.19
N TRP A 47 -18.81 -2.13 0.28
CA TRP A 47 -19.37 -3.40 -0.21
C TRP A 47 -20.80 -3.65 0.30
N LYS A 48 -21.09 -3.27 1.55
CA LYS A 48 -22.43 -3.33 2.14
C LYS A 48 -23.45 -2.46 1.41
N LYS A 49 -23.07 -1.25 0.97
CA LYS A 49 -23.96 -0.36 0.19
C LYS A 49 -24.26 -0.94 -1.19
N ILE A 50 -23.26 -1.58 -1.83
CA ILE A 50 -23.42 -2.23 -3.14
C ILE A 50 -24.39 -3.41 -3.02
N ILE A 51 -24.20 -4.31 -2.04
CA ILE A 51 -25.11 -5.43 -1.81
C ILE A 51 -26.53 -4.95 -1.48
N LYS A 52 -26.67 -3.91 -0.65
CA LYS A 52 -27.98 -3.35 -0.30
C LYS A 52 -28.69 -2.82 -1.55
N PHE A 53 -28.00 -2.06 -2.39
CA PHE A 53 -28.54 -1.54 -3.64
C PHE A 53 -29.01 -2.65 -4.59
N LEU A 54 -28.20 -3.72 -4.73
CA LEU A 54 -28.55 -4.87 -5.58
C LEU A 54 -29.78 -5.61 -5.06
N ASN A 55 -29.88 -5.82 -3.73
CA ASN A 55 -31.06 -6.45 -3.13
C ASN A 55 -32.33 -5.60 -3.24
N GLU A 56 -32.22 -4.27 -3.22
CA GLU A 56 -33.37 -3.38 -3.33
C GLU A 56 -33.89 -3.22 -4.76
N LYS A 57 -33.01 -3.36 -5.76
CA LYS A 57 -33.34 -3.07 -7.18
C LYS A 57 -33.59 -4.31 -8.03
N LEU A 58 -33.27 -5.49 -7.53
CA LEU A 58 -33.27 -6.70 -8.35
C LEU A 58 -34.15 -7.82 -7.78
N GLU A 59 -34.85 -8.52 -8.67
CA GLU A 59 -35.60 -9.72 -8.33
C GLU A 59 -34.67 -10.87 -7.90
N LYS A 60 -35.18 -11.71 -6.99
CA LYS A 60 -34.45 -12.85 -6.41
C LYS A 60 -33.92 -13.84 -7.45
N SER A 61 -34.60 -13.98 -8.59
CA SER A 61 -34.20 -14.83 -9.72
C SER A 61 -32.89 -14.37 -10.36
N LYS A 62 -32.69 -13.06 -10.51
CA LYS A 62 -31.46 -12.47 -11.06
C LYS A 62 -30.36 -12.33 -10.00
N MET A 63 -30.72 -12.21 -8.72
CA MET A 63 -29.76 -12.16 -7.62
C MET A 63 -28.92 -13.43 -7.48
N GLN A 64 -29.45 -14.60 -7.86
CA GLN A 64 -28.67 -15.84 -7.83
C GLN A 64 -27.47 -15.79 -8.80
N SER A 65 -27.68 -15.33 -10.03
CA SER A 65 -26.60 -15.16 -11.01
C SER A 65 -25.60 -14.11 -10.55
N ILE A 66 -26.08 -12.96 -10.08
CA ILE A 66 -25.21 -11.86 -9.64
C ILE A 66 -24.42 -12.24 -8.38
N ASN A 67 -24.94 -13.11 -7.52
CA ASN A 67 -24.17 -13.59 -6.37
C ASN A 67 -22.92 -14.37 -6.78
N GLU A 68 -22.97 -15.14 -7.87
CA GLU A 68 -21.76 -15.79 -8.38
C GLU A 68 -20.79 -14.75 -8.96
N ASP A 69 -21.28 -13.75 -9.69
CA ASP A 69 -20.44 -12.64 -10.19
C ASP A 69 -19.80 -11.84 -9.03
N LEU A 70 -20.54 -11.61 -7.94
CA LEU A 70 -20.02 -10.93 -6.74
C LEU A 70 -18.95 -11.76 -6.04
N LYS A 71 -19.07 -13.10 -6.03
CA LYS A 71 -18.03 -13.98 -5.49
C LYS A 71 -16.76 -13.92 -6.35
N ASP A 72 -16.90 -13.86 -7.67
CA ASP A 72 -15.75 -13.72 -8.57
C ASP A 72 -15.03 -12.39 -8.35
N ILE A 73 -15.78 -11.29 -8.15
CA ILE A 73 -15.21 -9.98 -7.79
C ILE A 73 -14.47 -10.07 -6.45
N LEU A 74 -15.04 -10.73 -5.43
CA LEU A 74 -14.36 -10.93 -4.14
C LEU A 74 -13.10 -11.78 -4.28
N HIS A 75 -13.14 -12.81 -5.11
CA HIS A 75 -11.99 -13.66 -5.37
C HIS A 75 -10.87 -12.89 -6.08
N ALA A 76 -11.20 -12.07 -7.08
CA ALA A 76 -10.25 -11.18 -7.75
C ALA A 76 -9.66 -10.16 -6.77
N ALA A 77 -10.50 -9.52 -5.94
CA ALA A 77 -10.05 -8.58 -4.91
C ALA A 77 -9.07 -9.25 -3.93
N LYS A 78 -9.38 -10.47 -3.47
CA LYS A 78 -8.50 -11.27 -2.61
C LYS A 78 -7.15 -11.55 -3.28
N GLN A 79 -7.14 -11.90 -4.57
CA GLN A 79 -5.89 -12.13 -5.29
C GLN A 79 -5.04 -10.86 -5.42
N ILE A 80 -5.67 -9.70 -5.67
CA ILE A 80 -4.99 -8.41 -5.76
C ILE A 80 -4.38 -8.04 -4.40
N GLU A 81 -5.11 -8.27 -3.30
CA GLU A 81 -4.60 -8.06 -1.95
C GLU A 81 -3.42 -8.98 -1.61
N VAL A 82 -3.57 -10.30 -1.84
CA VAL A 82 -2.56 -11.31 -1.50
C VAL A 82 -1.30 -11.21 -2.37
N ASN A 83 -1.44 -10.90 -3.65
CA ASN A 83 -0.29 -10.75 -4.56
C ASN A 83 0.33 -9.35 -4.53
N CYS A 84 -0.11 -8.44 -3.65
CA CYS A 84 0.57 -7.17 -3.46
C CYS A 84 1.90 -7.36 -2.70
N PRO A 85 3.08 -7.19 -3.33
CA PRO A 85 4.39 -7.42 -2.71
C PRO A 85 4.77 -6.38 -1.62
N PHE A 86 3.85 -5.47 -1.31
CA PHE A 86 4.00 -4.45 -0.27
C PHE A 86 3.42 -4.88 1.08
N GLN A 87 2.41 -5.77 1.12
CA GLN A 87 1.87 -6.29 2.38
C GLN A 87 2.76 -7.38 2.98
N LYS A 88 3.30 -8.28 2.14
CA LYS A 88 4.18 -9.39 2.55
C LYS A 88 5.41 -8.92 3.35
N ARG A 89 6.01 -7.79 2.95
CA ARG A 89 7.16 -7.19 3.66
C ARG A 89 6.82 -6.49 4.98
N ARG A 90 5.57 -6.10 5.22
CA ARG A 90 5.16 -5.54 6.54
C ARG A 90 5.05 -6.63 7.61
N LEU A 91 4.76 -7.88 7.23
CA LEU A 91 4.73 -9.01 8.14
C LEU A 91 6.15 -9.40 8.57
N ASP A 92 7.08 -9.51 7.62
CA ASP A 92 8.48 -9.83 7.90
C ASP A 92 9.17 -8.75 8.77
N GLY A 93 8.94 -7.45 8.47
CA GLY A 93 9.54 -6.35 9.25
C GLY A 93 9.04 -6.28 10.70
N LYS A 94 7.74 -6.55 10.93
CA LYS A 94 7.19 -6.61 12.30
C LYS A 94 7.76 -7.78 13.11
N GLU A 95 8.05 -8.90 12.46
CA GLU A 95 8.65 -10.06 13.11
C GLU A 95 10.10 -9.79 13.56
N GLU A 96 10.86 -9.02 12.79
CA GLU A 96 12.22 -8.60 13.16
C GLU A 96 12.23 -7.59 14.30
N ASP A 97 11.32 -6.61 14.28
CA ASP A 97 11.16 -5.64 15.38
C ASP A 97 10.77 -6.33 16.70
N GLU A 98 9.85 -7.31 16.65
CA GLU A 98 9.44 -8.08 17.84
C GLU A 98 10.58 -8.98 18.36
N LYS A 99 11.37 -9.60 17.47
CA LYS A 99 12.58 -10.36 17.84
C LYS A 99 13.62 -9.47 18.52
N MET A 100 13.83 -8.25 18.03
CA MET A 100 14.75 -7.29 18.65
C MET A 100 14.24 -6.80 20.01
N SER A 101 12.94 -6.55 20.17
CA SER A 101 12.36 -6.22 21.49
C SER A 101 12.54 -7.36 22.49
N ARG A 102 12.26 -8.60 22.09
CA ARG A 102 12.48 -9.79 22.94
C ARG A 102 13.96 -10.01 23.29
N ALA A 103 14.87 -9.69 22.36
CA ALA A 103 16.31 -9.74 22.64
C ALA A 103 16.72 -8.65 23.64
N SER A 104 16.23 -7.42 23.48
CA SER A 104 16.51 -6.29 24.38
C SER A 104 16.05 -6.55 25.82
N ASP A 105 14.89 -7.19 26.01
CA ASP A 105 14.39 -7.53 27.34
C ASP A 105 15.20 -8.63 28.04
N ARG A 106 15.83 -9.54 27.29
CA ARG A 106 16.78 -10.52 27.86
C ARG A 106 18.04 -9.87 28.43
N PHE A 107 18.49 -8.74 27.87
CA PHE A 107 19.63 -7.99 28.41
C PHE A 107 19.27 -7.12 29.61
N ARG A 108 17.99 -6.81 29.82
CA ARG A 108 17.51 -6.00 30.95
C ARG A 108 17.42 -6.78 32.27
N GLY A 109 17.37 -8.11 32.23
CA GLY A 109 17.31 -8.98 33.42
C GLY A 109 18.66 -9.40 34.02
N LEU A 110 19.78 -8.84 33.53
CA LEU A 110 21.15 -9.16 33.97
C LEU A 110 21.85 -7.99 34.72
N ARG A 111 21.08 -7.03 35.23
CA ARG A 111 21.57 -6.02 36.19
C ARG A 111 21.02 -6.27 37.58
#